data_AF-A0A5E5PKF7-F1
#
_entry.id   AF-A0A5E5PKF7-F1
#
_cell.length_a   1.000
_cell.length_b   1.000
_cell.length_c   1.000
_cell.angle_alpha   90.00
_cell.angle_beta   90.00
_cell.angle_gamma   90.00
#
_symmetry.space_group_name_H-M   'P 1'
#
loop_
_entity.id
_entity.type
_entity.pdbx_description
1 polymer ?
#
loop_
_entity_poly.entity_id
_entity_poly.type
_entity_poly.pdbx_seq_one_letter_code
_entity_poly.pdbx_strand_id
1 'polypeptide(L)'
;MTQIIKSRKERANFTIEQKLDYAKLMVNENYSNKKIVAISGAGPSAVTRWKKQYLAEISGQTPKSSKAMTPEQQEIQSLKKQLWRSQRDNEILKKSNSLVRSGQSKHIMIAKMNRACKQYKTKELCQLLKLPRSSYYYQVKDKSLNDNTNAMIKFIKQTAIEVGHTYGKRRMRVSLNSRPLKTTPNKPNPSIFPTI
;
A
#
# COMPACT_ATOMS: atom_id res chain seq x y z
N MET A 1 3.12 -29.91 44.27
CA MET A 1 2.43 -30.08 42.98
C MET A 1 3.27 -29.43 41.89
N THR A 2 4.03 -30.23 41.13
CA THR A 2 4.89 -29.74 40.05
C THR A 2 4.03 -29.29 38.86
N GLN A 3 4.05 -28.00 38.57
CA GLN A 3 3.39 -27.45 37.39
C GLN A 3 4.15 -27.90 36.14
N ILE A 4 3.52 -28.77 35.33
CA ILE A 4 4.02 -29.15 34.01
C ILE A 4 3.81 -27.96 33.08
N ILE A 5 4.87 -27.18 32.84
CA ILE A 5 4.87 -26.13 31.83
C ILE A 5 4.83 -26.81 30.45
N LYS A 6 3.64 -26.88 29.85
CA LYS A 6 3.44 -27.44 28.51
C LYS A 6 4.15 -26.53 27.49
N SER A 7 5.33 -26.93 27.01
CA SER A 7 6.04 -26.20 25.97
C SER A 7 5.20 -26.12 24.69
N ARG A 8 5.17 -24.93 24.07
CA ARG A 8 4.40 -24.70 22.84
C ARG A 8 5.07 -25.48 21.71
N LYS A 9 4.38 -26.49 21.18
CA LYS A 9 4.86 -27.29 20.04
C LYS A 9 5.23 -26.36 18.88
N GLU A 10 6.44 -26.54 18.34
CA GLU A 10 6.92 -25.74 17.21
C GLU A 10 5.97 -25.84 16.02
N ARG A 11 5.76 -24.71 15.33
CA ARG A 11 4.88 -24.65 14.17
C ARG A 11 5.61 -25.19 12.95
N ALA A 12 5.25 -26.39 12.52
CA ALA A 12 5.70 -26.92 11.23
C ALA A 12 5.05 -26.15 10.06
N ASN A 13 5.88 -25.74 9.11
CA ASN A 13 5.45 -25.13 7.86
C ASN A 13 5.44 -26.19 6.76
N PHE A 14 4.34 -26.27 6.01
CA PHE A 14 4.17 -27.25 4.93
C PHE A 14 3.81 -26.54 3.63
N THR A 15 4.47 -26.95 2.54
CA THR A 15 4.17 -26.46 1.19
C THR A 15 2.79 -26.98 0.73
N ILE A 16 2.27 -26.42 -0.36
CA ILE A 16 0.97 -26.85 -0.90
C ILE A 16 1.09 -28.24 -1.52
N GLU A 17 2.20 -28.49 -2.23
CA GLU A 17 2.55 -29.77 -2.84
C GLU A 17 2.63 -30.88 -1.79
N GLN A 18 3.36 -30.66 -0.69
CA GLN A 18 3.43 -31.62 0.42
C GLN A 18 2.04 -31.96 0.97
N LYS A 19 1.17 -30.96 1.15
CA LYS A 19 -0.20 -31.18 1.63
C LYS A 19 -1.04 -31.97 0.63
N LEU A 20 -0.88 -31.68 -0.66
CA LEU A 20 -1.56 -32.39 -1.74
C LEU A 20 -1.14 -33.85 -1.77
N ASP A 21 0.16 -34.14 -1.68
CA ASP A 21 0.68 -35.51 -1.69
C ASP A 21 0.16 -36.31 -0.50
N TYR A 22 0.24 -35.76 0.72
CA TYR A 22 -0.34 -36.39 1.90
C TYR A 22 -1.85 -36.62 1.76
N ALA A 23 -2.58 -35.68 1.15
CA ALA A 23 -4.01 -35.84 0.92
C ALA A 23 -4.33 -36.94 -0.10
N LYS A 24 -3.52 -37.06 -1.17
CA LYS A 24 -3.60 -38.16 -2.14
C LYS A 24 -3.35 -39.51 -1.48
N LEU A 25 -2.33 -39.63 -0.63
CA LEU A 25 -2.07 -40.86 0.13
C LEU A 25 -3.28 -41.29 0.98
N MET A 26 -3.97 -40.34 1.61
CA MET A 26 -5.13 -40.63 2.46
C MET A 26 -6.41 -41.00 1.70
N VAL A 27 -6.57 -40.51 0.47
CA VAL A 27 -7.81 -40.64 -0.30
C VAL A 27 -7.68 -41.69 -1.40
N ASN A 28 -6.57 -41.69 -2.13
CA ASN A 28 -6.35 -42.59 -3.26
C ASN A 28 -5.70 -43.91 -2.79
N GLU A 29 -4.77 -43.84 -1.83
CA GLU A 29 -4.01 -45.02 -1.35
C GLU A 29 -4.50 -45.54 0.01
N ASN A 30 -5.60 -45.01 0.55
CA ASN A 30 -6.23 -45.43 1.80
C ASN A 30 -5.32 -45.41 3.05
N TYR A 31 -4.30 -44.54 3.08
CA TYR A 31 -3.48 -44.36 4.28
C TYR A 31 -4.32 -43.79 5.44
N SER A 32 -4.15 -44.35 6.63
CA SER A 32 -4.79 -43.83 7.84
C SER A 32 -4.23 -42.45 8.21
N ASN A 33 -5.08 -41.56 8.71
CA ASN A 33 -4.69 -40.24 9.22
C ASN A 33 -3.56 -40.35 10.28
N LYS A 34 -3.56 -41.41 11.10
CA LYS A 34 -2.51 -41.64 12.11
C LYS A 34 -1.13 -41.86 11.46
N LYS A 35 -1.09 -42.59 10.34
CA LYS A 35 0.15 -42.86 9.59
C LYS A 35 0.69 -41.57 8.98
N ILE A 36 -0.19 -40.73 8.42
CA ILE A 36 0.21 -39.43 7.87
C ILE A 36 0.66 -38.44 8.94
N VAL A 37 0.04 -38.44 10.13
CA VAL A 37 0.53 -37.66 11.28
C VAL A 37 1.97 -38.06 11.64
N ALA A 38 2.27 -39.35 11.66
CA ALA A 38 3.61 -39.85 11.96
C ALA A 38 4.64 -39.46 10.87
N ILE A 39 4.28 -39.60 9.58
CA ILE A 39 5.17 -39.28 8.45
C ILE A 39 5.41 -37.77 8.32
N SER A 40 4.35 -36.96 8.42
CA SER A 40 4.43 -35.51 8.19
C SER A 40 4.88 -34.73 9.42
N GLY A 41 4.77 -35.29 10.63
CA GLY A 41 4.95 -34.55 11.89
C GLY A 41 3.84 -33.51 12.15
N ALA A 42 2.83 -33.41 11.29
CA ALA A 42 1.75 -32.45 11.41
C ALA A 42 0.76 -32.83 12.54
N GLY A 43 0.07 -31.83 13.08
CA GLY A 43 -1.00 -32.08 14.05
C GLY A 43 -2.17 -32.87 13.45
N PRO A 44 -2.84 -33.77 14.21
CA PRO A 44 -3.97 -34.56 13.72
C PRO A 44 -5.11 -33.73 13.09
N SER A 45 -5.38 -32.55 13.64
CA SER A 45 -6.39 -31.63 13.11
C SER A 45 -6.00 -31.07 11.74
N ALA A 46 -4.72 -30.81 11.49
CA ALA A 46 -4.23 -30.33 10.21
C ALA A 46 -4.38 -31.40 9.12
N VAL A 47 -3.99 -32.64 9.43
CA VAL A 47 -4.09 -33.79 8.51
C VAL A 47 -5.55 -34.03 8.11
N THR A 48 -6.48 -34.06 9.09
CA THR A 48 -7.91 -34.19 8.80
C THR A 48 -8.43 -33.03 7.94
N ARG A 49 -7.96 -31.80 8.17
CA ARG A 49 -8.32 -30.63 7.35
C ARG A 49 -7.82 -30.76 5.91
N TRP A 50 -6.61 -31.26 5.68
CA TRP A 50 -6.07 -31.46 4.34
C TRP A 50 -6.87 -32.51 3.57
N LYS A 51 -7.21 -33.63 4.22
CA LYS A 51 -8.09 -34.66 3.64
C LYS A 51 -9.44 -34.08 3.22
N LYS A 52 -10.10 -33.37 4.13
CA LYS A 52 -11.41 -32.74 3.86
C LYS A 52 -11.33 -31.72 2.73
N GLN A 53 -10.28 -30.91 2.70
CA GLN A 53 -10.07 -29.91 1.66
C GLN A 53 -9.87 -30.58 0.30
N TYR A 54 -9.04 -31.62 0.20
CA TYR A 54 -8.80 -32.33 -1.05
C TYR A 54 -10.06 -33.02 -1.59
N LEU A 55 -10.86 -33.66 -0.73
CA LEU A 55 -12.15 -34.23 -1.14
C LEU A 55 -13.13 -33.16 -1.67
N ALA A 56 -13.16 -31.98 -1.02
CA ALA A 56 -13.98 -30.87 -1.50
C ALA A 56 -13.49 -30.36 -2.87
N GLU A 57 -12.18 -30.26 -3.07
CA GLU A 57 -11.60 -29.85 -4.35
C GLU A 57 -11.86 -30.87 -5.48
N ILE A 58 -11.80 -32.17 -5.21
CA ILE A 58 -12.22 -33.23 -6.16
C ILE A 58 -13.70 -33.10 -6.50
N SER A 59 -14.55 -32.73 -5.54
CA SER A 59 -15.97 -32.46 -5.78
C SER A 59 -16.25 -31.12 -6.48
N GLY A 60 -15.21 -30.43 -6.97
CA GLY A 60 -15.32 -29.16 -7.69
C GLY A 60 -15.47 -27.91 -6.80
N GLN A 61 -15.33 -28.04 -5.48
CA GLN A 61 -15.45 -26.91 -4.56
C GLN A 61 -14.11 -26.20 -4.35
N THR A 62 -13.96 -25.00 -4.94
CA THR A 62 -12.78 -24.15 -4.71
C THR A 62 -12.82 -23.54 -3.30
N PRO A 63 -11.73 -23.63 -2.52
CA PRO A 63 -11.65 -22.96 -1.22
C PRO A 63 -11.64 -21.44 -1.35
N LYS A 64 -12.44 -20.75 -0.51
CA LYS A 64 -12.54 -19.28 -0.50
C LYS A 64 -11.40 -18.60 0.28
N SER A 65 -11.04 -19.15 1.44
CA SER A 65 -10.12 -18.50 2.39
C SER A 65 -8.72 -19.11 2.42
N SER A 66 -8.58 -20.38 2.01
CA SER A 66 -7.29 -21.06 1.91
C SER A 66 -6.85 -21.22 0.46
N LYS A 67 -5.54 -21.33 0.24
CA LYS A 67 -5.01 -21.70 -1.08
C LYS A 67 -5.51 -23.09 -1.46
N ALA A 68 -5.93 -23.26 -2.71
CA ALA A 68 -6.30 -24.56 -3.25
C ALA A 68 -5.07 -25.49 -3.31
N MET A 69 -5.30 -26.80 -3.19
CA MET A 69 -4.26 -27.83 -3.27
C MET A 69 -4.10 -28.34 -4.70
N THR A 70 -5.20 -28.64 -5.41
CA THR A 70 -5.14 -29.16 -6.78
C THR A 70 -4.79 -28.05 -7.78
N PRO A 71 -4.02 -28.37 -8.84
CA PRO A 71 -3.62 -27.38 -9.84
C PRO A 71 -4.82 -26.67 -10.50
N GLU A 72 -5.84 -27.45 -10.86
CA GLU A 72 -7.09 -26.94 -11.44
C GLU A 72 -7.79 -25.94 -10.50
N GLN A 73 -7.95 -26.27 -9.22
CA GLN A 73 -8.60 -25.37 -8.26
C GLN A 73 -7.73 -24.16 -7.93
N GLN A 74 -6.40 -24.27 -8.01
CA GLN A 74 -5.49 -23.14 -7.91
C GLN A 74 -5.69 -22.17 -9.08
N GLU A 75 -5.82 -22.69 -10.30
CA GLU A 75 -6.11 -21.88 -11.48
C GLU A 75 -7.47 -21.19 -11.36
N ILE A 76 -8.53 -21.92 -11.00
CA ILE A 76 -9.86 -21.35 -10.76
C ILE A 76 -9.80 -20.25 -9.70
N GLN A 77 -9.07 -20.46 -8.61
CA GLN A 77 -8.89 -19.45 -7.57
C GLN A 77 -8.15 -18.21 -8.08
N SER A 78 -7.10 -18.40 -8.89
CA SER A 78 -6.34 -17.32 -9.54
C SER A 78 -7.23 -16.51 -10.49
N LEU A 79 -7.98 -17.17 -11.35
CA LEU A 79 -8.89 -16.56 -12.32
C LEU A 79 -10.01 -15.79 -11.61
N LYS A 80 -10.66 -16.38 -10.59
CA LYS A 80 -11.67 -15.68 -9.78
C LYS A 80 -11.10 -14.42 -9.13
N LYS A 81 -9.86 -14.48 -8.64
CA LYS A 81 -9.18 -13.31 -8.04
C LYS A 81 -8.87 -12.24 -9.09
N GLN A 82 -8.44 -12.62 -10.29
CA GLN A 82 -8.19 -11.68 -11.39
C GLN A 82 -9.49 -11.02 -11.85
N LEU A 83 -10.55 -11.80 -12.07
CA LEU A 83 -11.86 -11.31 -12.44
C LEU A 83 -12.41 -10.32 -11.40
N TRP A 84 -12.32 -10.66 -10.12
CA TRP A 84 -12.73 -9.76 -9.05
C TRP A 84 -11.91 -8.45 -9.04
N ARG A 85 -10.59 -8.52 -9.29
CA ARG A 85 -9.74 -7.34 -9.41
C ARG A 85 -10.16 -6.47 -10.60
N SER A 86 -10.35 -7.05 -11.78
CA SER A 86 -10.78 -6.33 -12.98
C SER A 86 -12.16 -5.70 -12.81
N GLN A 87 -13.10 -6.38 -12.17
CA GLN A 87 -14.42 -5.82 -11.86
C GLN A 87 -14.31 -4.63 -10.89
N ARG A 88 -13.48 -4.77 -9.84
CA ARG A 88 -13.24 -3.70 -8.88
C ARG A 88 -12.58 -2.48 -9.52
N ASP A 89 -11.62 -2.70 -10.40
CA ASP A 89 -10.92 -1.65 -11.15
C ASP A 89 -11.88 -0.90 -12.08
N ASN A 90 -12.73 -1.63 -12.81
CA ASN A 90 -13.78 -1.04 -13.64
C ASN A 90 -14.80 -0.23 -12.83
N GLU A 91 -15.19 -0.71 -11.65
CA GLU A 91 -16.11 0.00 -10.76
C GLU A 91 -15.51 1.36 -10.32
N ILE A 92 -14.23 1.36 -9.92
CA ILE A 92 -13.52 2.58 -9.54
C ILE A 92 -13.44 3.56 -10.71
N LEU A 93 -13.08 3.09 -11.91
CA LEU A 93 -12.98 3.93 -13.10
C LEU A 93 -14.32 4.54 -13.50
N LYS A 94 -15.41 3.76 -13.46
CA LYS A 94 -16.76 4.27 -13.72
C LYS A 94 -17.15 5.40 -12.77
N LYS A 95 -16.89 5.24 -11.47
CA LYS A 95 -17.20 6.26 -10.45
C LYS A 95 -16.30 7.49 -10.52
N SER A 96 -15.11 7.37 -11.09
CA SER A 96 -14.14 8.45 -11.20
C SER A 96 -14.02 9.05 -12.61
N ASN A 97 -14.91 8.65 -13.53
CA ASN A 97 -14.84 9.02 -14.95
C ASN A 97 -14.73 10.55 -15.17
N SER A 98 -15.43 11.35 -14.36
CA SER A 98 -15.34 12.82 -14.41
C SER A 98 -13.94 13.34 -14.09
N LEU A 99 -13.27 12.76 -13.09
CA LEU A 99 -11.90 13.13 -12.71
C LEU A 99 -10.90 12.72 -13.79
N VAL A 100 -11.08 11.53 -14.39
CA VAL A 100 -10.20 11.04 -15.46
C VAL A 100 -10.29 11.94 -16.69
N ARG A 101 -11.51 12.37 -17.09
CA ARG A 101 -11.70 13.28 -18.23
C ARG A 101 -11.13 14.68 -18.01
N SER A 102 -11.04 15.13 -16.76
CA SER A 102 -10.55 16.48 -16.43
C SER A 102 -9.02 16.65 -16.55
N GLY A 103 -8.26 15.61 -16.90
CA GLY A 103 -6.81 15.71 -17.12
C GLY A 103 -5.99 15.98 -15.86
N GLN A 104 -6.56 15.78 -14.67
CA GLN A 104 -5.88 16.03 -13.39
C GLN A 104 -4.71 15.04 -13.18
N SER A 105 -3.72 15.45 -12.39
CA SER A 105 -2.61 14.56 -12.04
C SER A 105 -3.12 13.34 -11.24
N LYS A 106 -2.44 12.20 -11.41
CA LYS A 106 -2.79 10.94 -10.74
C LYS A 106 -2.89 11.10 -9.22
N HIS A 107 -2.00 11.87 -8.61
CA HIS A 107 -2.02 12.15 -7.17
C HIS A 107 -3.28 12.88 -6.72
N ILE A 108 -3.69 13.92 -7.46
CA ILE A 108 -4.90 14.68 -7.16
C ILE A 108 -6.14 13.79 -7.33
N MET A 109 -6.16 12.97 -8.38
CA MET A 109 -7.24 11.99 -8.59
C MET A 109 -7.36 11.03 -7.40
N ILE A 110 -6.26 10.43 -6.95
CA ILE A 110 -6.24 9.52 -5.78
C ILE A 110 -6.74 10.23 -4.53
N ALA A 111 -6.31 11.46 -4.28
CA ALA A 111 -6.75 12.24 -3.12
C ALA A 111 -8.25 12.54 -3.16
N LYS A 112 -8.78 12.93 -4.32
CA LYS A 112 -10.22 13.19 -4.51
C LYS A 112 -11.05 11.91 -4.38
N MET A 113 -10.64 10.82 -5.02
CA MET A 113 -11.30 9.51 -4.93
C MET A 113 -11.34 8.98 -3.49
N ASN A 114 -10.21 9.05 -2.75
CA ASN A 114 -10.15 8.62 -1.35
C ASN A 114 -11.07 9.45 -0.44
N ARG A 115 -11.19 10.77 -0.70
CA ARG A 115 -12.08 11.66 0.06
C ARG A 115 -13.55 11.37 -0.23
N ALA A 116 -13.90 11.14 -1.50
CA ALA A 116 -15.27 10.86 -1.91
C ALA A 116 -15.76 9.47 -1.48
N CYS A 117 -14.88 8.47 -1.46
CA CYS A 117 -15.24 7.09 -1.17
C CYS A 117 -14.21 6.42 -0.24
N LYS A 118 -14.53 6.33 1.05
CA LYS A 118 -13.69 5.67 2.07
C LYS A 118 -13.47 4.16 1.83
N GLN A 119 -14.28 3.54 0.97
CA GLN A 119 -14.16 2.12 0.63
C GLN A 119 -12.92 1.81 -0.22
N TYR A 120 -12.39 2.79 -0.96
CA TYR A 120 -11.21 2.60 -1.80
C TYR A 120 -9.95 2.79 -0.97
N LYS A 121 -9.08 1.78 -1.01
CA LYS A 121 -7.77 1.87 -0.34
C LYS A 121 -6.80 2.58 -1.27
N THR A 122 -5.95 3.45 -0.71
CA THR A 122 -4.88 4.13 -1.46
C THR A 122 -4.02 3.17 -2.28
N LYS A 123 -3.73 1.98 -1.74
CA LYS A 123 -2.99 0.92 -2.46
C LYS A 123 -3.68 0.52 -3.76
N GLU A 124 -4.99 0.33 -3.72
CA GLU A 124 -5.79 -0.09 -4.88
C GLU A 124 -5.79 1.02 -5.95
N LEU A 125 -6.03 2.27 -5.54
CA LEU A 125 -6.01 3.40 -6.47
C LEU A 125 -4.63 3.66 -7.10
N CYS A 126 -3.56 3.53 -6.31
CA CYS A 126 -2.19 3.63 -6.83
C CYS A 126 -1.91 2.55 -7.86
N GLN A 127 -2.31 1.31 -7.58
CA GLN A 127 -2.13 0.18 -8.50
C GLN A 127 -2.94 0.37 -9.79
N LEU A 128 -4.20 0.78 -9.68
CA LEU A 128 -5.10 1.06 -10.82
C LEU A 128 -4.51 2.12 -11.75
N LEU A 129 -4.04 3.24 -11.20
CA LEU A 129 -3.50 4.35 -11.99
C LEU A 129 -2.03 4.16 -12.39
N LYS A 130 -1.44 2.98 -12.12
CA LYS A 130 -0.03 2.67 -12.34
C LYS A 130 0.90 3.74 -11.73
N LEU A 131 0.64 4.09 -10.47
CA LEU A 131 1.44 5.02 -9.68
C LEU A 131 2.18 4.25 -8.56
N PRO A 132 3.51 4.38 -8.43
CA PRO A 132 4.23 3.83 -7.30
C PRO A 132 3.68 4.37 -5.98
N ARG A 133 3.40 3.48 -5.01
CA ARG A 133 2.82 3.89 -3.73
C ARG A 133 3.66 4.93 -3.00
N SER A 134 4.98 4.81 -3.08
CA SER A 134 5.94 5.79 -2.55
C SER A 134 5.69 7.19 -3.12
N SER A 135 5.50 7.31 -4.44
CA SER A 135 5.26 8.59 -5.11
C SER A 135 4.04 9.33 -4.56
N TYR A 136 3.00 8.61 -4.12
CA TYR A 136 1.83 9.24 -3.50
C TYR A 136 2.15 9.85 -2.12
N TYR A 137 2.91 9.15 -1.27
CA TYR A 137 3.22 9.61 0.09
C TYR A 137 4.37 10.62 0.14
N TYR A 138 5.37 10.48 -0.74
CA TYR A 138 6.51 11.39 -0.87
C TYR A 138 6.23 12.57 -1.79
N GLN A 139 4.95 12.80 -2.15
CA GLN A 139 4.58 14.03 -2.82
C GLN A 139 4.95 15.22 -1.92
N VAL A 140 5.86 16.06 -2.42
CA VAL A 140 6.00 17.41 -1.90
C VAL A 140 4.64 18.07 -2.12
N LYS A 141 3.86 18.22 -1.05
CA LYS A 141 2.70 19.10 -1.09
C LYS A 141 3.28 20.47 -1.40
N ASP A 142 2.99 21.02 -2.58
CA ASP A 142 3.15 22.44 -2.80
C ASP A 142 2.37 23.12 -1.68
N LYS A 143 3.08 23.62 -0.67
CA LYS A 143 2.45 24.54 0.29
C LYS A 143 1.97 25.68 -0.60
N SER A 144 0.66 25.98 -0.58
CA SER A 144 0.18 27.17 -1.26
C SER A 144 1.06 28.32 -0.78
N LEU A 145 1.83 28.89 -1.70
CA LEU A 145 2.72 29.99 -1.38
C LEU A 145 1.81 31.08 -0.81
N ASN A 146 1.99 31.40 0.48
CA ASN A 146 1.35 32.55 1.10
C ASN A 146 1.67 33.78 0.22
N ASP A 147 0.77 34.74 0.11
CA ASP A 147 0.97 35.96 -0.68
C ASP A 147 2.31 36.64 -0.35
N ASN A 148 2.72 36.57 0.92
CA ASN A 148 4.03 37.03 1.39
C ASN A 148 5.21 36.26 0.75
N THR A 149 5.11 34.95 0.61
CA THR A 149 6.14 34.12 -0.04
C THR A 149 6.18 34.35 -1.55
N ASN A 150 5.03 34.55 -2.20
CA ASN A 150 4.97 34.92 -3.62
C ASN A 150 5.60 36.30 -3.86
N ALA A 151 5.28 37.29 -3.01
CA ALA A 151 5.87 38.61 -3.06
C ALA A 151 7.39 38.58 -2.84
N MET A 152 7.86 37.70 -1.95
CA MET A 152 9.29 37.48 -1.71
C MET A 152 9.98 36.85 -2.92
N ILE A 153 9.39 35.80 -3.52
CA ILE A 153 9.92 35.14 -4.73
C ILE A 153 9.98 36.12 -5.89
N LYS A 154 8.94 36.95 -6.08
CA LYS A 154 8.92 37.99 -7.12
C LYS A 154 10.05 38.99 -6.94
N PHE A 155 10.27 39.45 -5.71
CA PHE A 155 11.37 40.36 -5.38
C PHE A 155 12.74 39.72 -5.64
N ILE A 156 12.96 38.48 -5.19
CA ILE A 156 14.21 37.74 -5.44
C ILE A 156 14.50 37.67 -6.93
N LYS A 157 13.48 37.35 -7.75
CA LYS A 157 13.63 37.29 -9.21
C LYS A 157 13.97 38.66 -9.79
N GLN A 158 13.30 39.71 -9.34
CA GLN A 158 13.51 41.08 -9.81
C GLN A 158 14.92 41.59 -9.47
N THR A 159 15.33 41.49 -8.21
CA THR A 159 16.67 41.90 -7.77
C THR A 159 17.76 41.08 -8.45
N ALA A 160 17.53 39.79 -8.70
CA ALA A 160 18.48 38.97 -9.45
C ALA A 160 18.69 39.49 -10.87
N ILE A 161 17.64 39.96 -11.56
CA ILE A 161 17.75 40.57 -12.88
C ILE A 161 18.52 41.90 -12.80
N GLU A 162 18.18 42.76 -11.85
CA GLU A 162 18.80 44.08 -11.67
C GLU A 162 20.32 44.00 -11.41
N VAL A 163 20.76 43.00 -10.65
CA VAL A 163 22.18 42.80 -10.31
C VAL A 163 22.89 41.82 -11.26
N GLY A 164 22.26 41.42 -12.37
CA GLY A 164 22.84 40.52 -13.36
C GLY A 164 23.17 39.12 -12.83
N HIS A 165 22.33 38.59 -11.93
CA HIS A 165 22.45 37.27 -11.30
C HIS A 165 23.72 37.05 -10.46
N THR A 166 24.42 38.11 -10.09
CA THR A 166 25.66 38.04 -9.30
C THR A 166 25.42 37.74 -7.82
N TYR A 167 24.21 38.00 -7.30
CA TYR A 167 23.91 37.85 -5.88
C TYR A 167 23.60 36.40 -5.51
N GLY A 168 24.48 35.80 -4.71
CA GLY A 168 24.21 34.52 -4.03
C GLY A 168 23.29 34.67 -2.81
N LYS A 169 22.93 33.53 -2.20
CA LYS A 169 22.01 33.43 -1.03
C LYS A 169 22.26 34.48 0.05
N ARG A 170 23.54 34.72 0.39
CA ARG A 170 23.92 35.66 1.46
C ARG A 170 23.53 37.11 1.14
N ARG A 171 23.85 37.59 -0.06
CA ARG A 171 23.55 38.97 -0.50
C ARG A 171 22.06 39.15 -0.75
N MET A 172 21.41 38.17 -1.37
CA MET A 172 19.95 38.17 -1.56
C MET A 172 19.19 38.27 -0.24
N ARG A 173 19.66 37.58 0.81
CA ARG A 173 19.07 37.68 2.16
C ARG A 173 19.20 39.08 2.77
N VAL A 174 20.33 39.76 2.55
CA VAL A 174 20.51 41.14 3.05
C VAL A 174 19.52 42.08 2.34
N SER A 175 19.43 42.00 1.01
CA SER A 175 18.48 42.78 0.21
C SER A 175 17.01 42.51 0.56
N LEU A 176 16.69 41.28 0.96
CA LEU A 176 15.36 40.91 1.46
C LEU A 176 15.07 41.52 2.84
N ASN A 177 16.04 41.53 3.74
CA ASN A 177 15.88 42.05 5.10
C ASN A 177 15.90 43.58 5.16
N SER A 178 16.55 44.25 4.21
CA SER A 178 16.54 45.71 4.08
C SER A 178 15.22 46.25 3.53
N ARG A 179 14.28 45.38 3.14
CA ARG A 179 12.95 45.79 2.69
C ARG A 179 12.09 46.18 3.90
N PRO A 180 11.44 47.35 3.90
CA PRO A 180 10.39 47.65 4.85
C PRO A 180 9.15 46.80 4.48
N LEU A 181 8.98 45.67 5.14
CA LEU A 181 7.70 44.98 5.12
C LEU A 181 6.79 45.75 6.09
N LYS A 182 5.54 46.01 5.70
CA LYS A 182 4.50 46.53 6.60
C LYS A 182 4.26 45.49 7.70
N THR A 183 5.07 45.52 8.75
CA THR A 183 4.78 44.84 10.01
C THR A 183 3.78 45.70 10.76
N THR A 184 2.75 45.07 11.32
CA THR A 184 1.81 45.71 12.23
C THR A 184 2.55 46.46 13.35
N PRO A 185 1.97 47.53 13.96
CA PRO A 185 2.73 48.56 14.67
C PRO A 185 3.41 48.13 15.97
N ASN A 186 3.39 46.85 16.33
CA ASN A 186 3.92 46.39 17.62
C ASN A 186 4.40 44.95 17.56
N LYS A 187 5.60 44.74 17.02
CA LYS A 187 6.53 43.66 17.44
C LYS A 187 7.92 43.87 16.83
N PRO A 188 9.01 43.81 17.61
CA PRO A 188 10.36 43.79 17.06
C PRO A 188 10.56 42.54 16.19
N ASN A 189 11.26 42.72 15.08
CA ASN A 189 11.50 41.72 14.04
C ASN A 189 12.16 40.46 14.64
N PRO A 190 11.45 39.33 14.79
CA PRO A 190 12.08 38.13 15.31
C PRO A 190 12.99 37.57 14.22
N SER A 191 14.27 37.37 14.54
CA SER A 191 15.22 36.70 13.65
C SER A 191 14.70 35.31 13.27
N ILE A 192 14.17 35.17 12.04
CA ILE A 192 13.53 33.92 11.56
C ILE A 192 14.56 32.83 11.22
N PHE A 193 15.87 33.13 11.29
CA PHE A 193 16.92 32.14 11.10
C PHE A 193 17.77 32.04 12.36
N PRO A 194 17.97 30.84 12.94
CA PRO A 194 18.88 30.68 14.06
C PRO A 194 20.29 31.04 13.61
N THR A 195 20.95 31.87 14.42
CA THR A 195 22.40 32.04 14.37
C THR A 195 23.03 30.69 14.67
N ILE A 196 24.04 30.30 13.88
CA ILE A 196 24.81 29.06 14.05
C ILE A 196 25.45 29.05 15.43
#